data_AF-A0A1H0WY86-F1
#
_entry.id   AF-A0A1H0WY86-F1
#
_cell.length_a   1.000
_cell.length_b   1.000
_cell.length_c   1.000
_cell.angle_alpha   90.00
_cell.angle_beta   90.00
_cell.angle_gamma   90.00
#
_symmetry.space_group_name_H-M   'P 1'
#
loop_
_entity.id
_entity.type
_entity.pdbx_description
1 polymer ?
#
loop_
_entity_poly.entity_id
_entity_poly.type
_entity_poly.pdbx_seq_one_letter_code
_entity_poly.pdbx_strand_id
1 'polypeptide(L)'
;TGHPGGSCTPAPATATTCTVTGLTNGTAYTFTVVAANAVGGSAASAAASATPRMLIDPAVPLPGGGTASVQISGGPPSCTLTSAQFGSTPPPGAPAGATFPQGIFSFEATGCAAATLTVAITYPTALAPGVVLRKYGPQSASAPSDTWFTPTGAAISADRMTATFTVTDNGEGDSNPTPGAIHDPFAPVLLAAVGVPGGVAPIPTLGEWGLIVTSLLAAGLGMLSLRRKVQVRDDGLAKGCRQHQECPLPVPPPPR
;
A
#
# COMPACT_ATOMS: atom_id res chain seq x y z
N THR A 1 35.96 21.27 -15.60
CA THR A 1 34.85 21.45 -14.65
C THR A 1 34.51 20.09 -14.06
N GLY A 2 35.17 19.71 -12.97
CA GLY A 2 34.88 18.45 -12.28
C GLY A 2 33.61 18.62 -11.45
N HIS A 3 32.53 17.95 -11.84
CA HIS A 3 31.35 17.83 -10.99
C HIS A 3 31.77 17.12 -9.70
N PRO A 4 31.27 17.51 -8.51
CA PRO A 4 31.61 16.81 -7.27
C PRO A 4 31.23 15.34 -7.41
N GLY A 5 32.24 14.48 -7.56
CA GLY A 5 32.02 13.04 -7.65
C GLY A 5 31.62 12.52 -6.28
N GLY A 6 30.46 11.86 -6.20
CA GLY A 6 30.12 11.09 -5.01
C GLY A 6 31.10 9.94 -4.82
N SER A 7 31.29 9.50 -3.57
CA SER A 7 31.98 8.26 -3.24
C SER A 7 31.08 7.44 -2.35
N CYS A 8 31.34 6.15 -2.27
CA CYS A 8 30.62 5.29 -1.36
C CYS A 8 31.54 4.15 -0.89
N THR A 9 31.27 3.60 0.28
CA THR A 9 32.00 2.45 0.83
C THR A 9 31.00 1.34 1.12
N PRO A 10 31.21 0.12 0.61
CA PRO A 10 30.31 -1.00 0.85
C PRO A 10 30.22 -1.34 2.34
N ALA A 11 29.02 -1.67 2.80
CA ALA A 11 28.75 -2.18 4.14
C ALA A 11 27.91 -3.46 4.04
N PRO A 12 28.40 -4.63 4.50
CA PRO A 12 29.72 -4.87 5.12
C PRO A 12 30.89 -4.66 4.14
N ALA A 13 32.12 -4.55 4.66
CA ALA A 13 33.32 -4.30 3.84
C ALA A 13 33.62 -5.42 2.81
N THR A 14 32.99 -6.58 2.94
CA THR A 14 33.06 -7.69 1.98
C THR A 14 32.05 -7.57 0.84
N ALA A 15 31.10 -6.63 0.90
CA ALA A 15 30.16 -6.41 -0.19
C ALA A 15 30.89 -5.84 -1.41
N THR A 16 30.50 -6.33 -2.58
CA THR A 16 31.09 -5.95 -3.88
C THR A 16 30.25 -4.91 -4.61
N THR A 17 29.21 -4.38 -3.95
CA THR A 17 28.29 -3.40 -4.50
C THR A 17 28.15 -2.22 -3.53
N CYS A 18 27.96 -1.04 -4.10
CA CYS A 18 27.82 0.19 -3.34
C CYS A 18 27.12 1.24 -4.21
N THR A 19 26.19 2.00 -3.63
CA THR A 19 25.38 2.98 -4.35
C THR A 19 25.94 4.38 -4.15
N VAL A 20 26.30 5.05 -5.26
CA VAL A 20 26.65 6.47 -5.26
C VAL A 20 25.39 7.29 -5.54
N THR A 21 25.01 8.14 -4.61
CA THR A 21 23.82 9.02 -4.71
C THR A 21 24.22 10.45 -5.02
N GLY A 22 23.23 11.33 -5.27
CA GLY A 22 23.47 12.76 -5.54
C GLY A 22 24.04 13.06 -6.93
N LEU A 23 24.04 12.09 -7.83
CA LEU A 23 24.48 12.27 -9.21
C LEU A 23 23.39 12.96 -10.04
N THR A 24 23.80 13.79 -11.00
CA THR A 24 22.88 14.50 -11.90
C THR A 24 22.54 13.60 -13.09
N ASN A 25 21.25 13.40 -13.36
CA ASN A 25 20.78 12.64 -14.51
C ASN A 25 21.29 13.24 -15.83
N GLY A 26 21.64 12.39 -16.79
CA GLY A 26 22.17 12.78 -18.10
C GLY A 26 23.65 13.19 -18.09
N THR A 27 24.29 13.31 -16.92
CA THR A 27 25.73 13.58 -16.80
C THR A 27 26.50 12.26 -16.75
N ALA A 28 27.49 12.10 -17.61
CA ALA A 28 28.37 10.94 -17.59
C ALA A 28 29.38 11.06 -16.43
N TYR A 29 29.49 10.01 -15.62
CA TYR A 29 30.44 9.91 -14.52
C TYR A 29 31.39 8.73 -14.76
N THR A 30 32.64 8.90 -14.34
CA THR A 30 33.66 7.86 -14.33
C THR A 30 33.89 7.36 -12.90
N PHE A 31 33.96 6.04 -12.75
CA PHE A 31 34.12 5.36 -11.47
C PHE A 31 35.38 4.50 -11.50
N THR A 32 36.08 4.48 -10.38
CA THR A 32 37.17 3.55 -10.10
C THR A 32 36.94 2.92 -8.73
N VAL A 33 37.45 1.71 -8.52
CA VAL A 33 37.31 0.98 -7.25
C VAL A 33 38.69 0.73 -6.66
N VAL A 34 38.81 0.88 -5.35
CA VAL A 34 40.00 0.51 -4.56
C VAL A 34 39.55 -0.47 -3.49
N ALA A 35 40.27 -1.59 -3.36
CA ALA A 35 40.07 -2.52 -2.25
C ALA A 35 41.00 -2.12 -1.10
N ALA A 36 40.54 -2.19 0.14
CA ALA A 36 41.35 -1.89 1.32
C ALA A 36 41.26 -2.99 2.37
N ASN A 37 42.36 -3.25 3.06
CA ASN A 37 42.44 -4.11 4.25
C ASN A 37 43.26 -3.43 5.35
N ALA A 38 43.57 -4.15 6.44
CA ALA A 38 44.34 -3.60 7.57
C ALA A 38 45.77 -3.13 7.21
N VAL A 39 46.33 -3.57 6.08
CA VAL A 39 47.66 -3.20 5.60
C VAL A 39 47.62 -1.94 4.73
N GLY A 40 46.52 -1.68 4.04
CA GLY A 40 46.35 -0.50 3.18
C GLY A 40 45.40 -0.74 2.00
N GLY A 41 45.38 0.23 1.08
CA GLY A 41 44.60 0.18 -0.16
C GLY A 41 45.37 -0.42 -1.33
N SER A 42 44.65 -1.05 -2.27
CA SER A 42 45.18 -1.50 -3.56
C SER A 42 45.43 -0.33 -4.51
N ALA A 43 46.00 -0.62 -5.67
CA ALA A 43 45.87 0.27 -6.83
C ALA A 43 44.40 0.41 -7.25
N ALA A 44 44.04 1.54 -7.87
CA ALA A 44 42.72 1.75 -8.43
C ALA A 44 42.47 0.83 -9.64
N SER A 45 41.22 0.38 -9.81
CA SER A 45 40.79 -0.37 -10.98
C SER A 45 40.89 0.46 -12.26
N ALA A 46 40.74 -0.21 -13.41
CA ALA A 46 40.37 0.48 -14.64
C ALA A 46 39.07 1.28 -14.43
N ALA A 47 38.97 2.44 -15.08
CA ALA A 47 37.79 3.30 -14.98
C ALA A 47 36.63 2.73 -15.79
N ALA A 48 35.42 2.81 -15.22
CA ALA A 48 34.16 2.52 -15.90
C ALA A 48 33.28 3.77 -15.95
N SER A 49 32.49 3.93 -17.01
CA SER A 49 31.61 5.08 -17.17
C SER A 49 30.15 4.68 -17.06
N ALA A 50 29.34 5.50 -16.40
CA ALA A 50 27.89 5.37 -16.39
C ALA A 50 27.22 6.74 -16.39
N THR A 51 26.01 6.80 -16.97
CA THR A 51 25.19 8.01 -17.03
C THR A 51 23.86 7.71 -16.34
N PRO A 52 23.63 8.23 -15.11
CA PRO A 52 22.34 8.11 -14.44
C PRO A 52 21.22 8.69 -15.30
N ARG A 53 20.06 8.05 -15.26
CA ARG A 53 18.93 8.44 -16.09
C ARG A 53 17.60 8.26 -15.37
N MET A 54 16.77 9.30 -15.49
CA MET A 54 15.35 9.27 -15.17
C MET A 54 14.55 9.38 -16.46
N LEU A 55 13.63 8.44 -16.70
CA LEU A 55 12.71 8.48 -17.83
C LEU A 55 11.51 9.37 -17.50
N ILE A 56 10.90 9.18 -16.32
CA ILE A 56 9.74 9.92 -15.84
C ILE A 56 9.79 10.13 -14.33
N ASP A 57 9.17 11.22 -13.84
CA ASP A 57 8.78 11.46 -12.44
C ASP A 57 7.41 12.20 -12.31
N PRO A 58 6.31 11.69 -12.91
CA PRO A 58 5.00 12.33 -12.85
C PRO A 58 4.23 11.92 -11.61
N ALA A 59 3.31 12.81 -11.23
CA ALA A 59 2.15 12.45 -10.43
C ALA A 59 1.12 11.76 -11.34
N VAL A 60 0.85 10.47 -11.09
CA VAL A 60 -0.10 9.65 -11.84
C VAL A 60 -1.38 9.47 -11.00
N PRO A 61 -2.58 9.77 -11.53
CA PRO A 61 -3.83 9.59 -10.82
C PRO A 61 -4.08 8.12 -10.43
N LEU A 62 -4.60 7.90 -9.22
CA LEU A 62 -5.03 6.58 -8.76
C LEU A 62 -6.55 6.40 -8.98
N PRO A 63 -7.02 5.16 -9.25
CA PRO A 63 -8.46 4.90 -9.43
C PRO A 63 -9.31 5.24 -8.20
N GLY A 64 -8.74 5.09 -6.99
CA GLY A 64 -9.39 5.42 -5.72
C GLY A 64 -9.30 6.89 -5.30
N GLY A 65 -8.72 7.76 -6.15
CA GLY A 65 -8.45 9.16 -5.84
C GLY A 65 -7.03 9.40 -5.31
N GLY A 66 -6.59 10.67 -5.40
CA GLY A 66 -5.20 11.06 -5.15
C GLY A 66 -4.27 10.73 -6.33
N THR A 67 -2.98 10.98 -6.12
CA THR A 67 -1.92 10.74 -7.11
C THR A 67 -0.75 10.02 -6.46
N ALA A 68 -0.11 9.13 -7.21
CA ALA A 68 1.18 8.53 -6.84
C ALA A 68 2.31 9.19 -7.62
N SER A 69 3.47 9.41 -7.00
CA SER A 69 4.70 9.76 -7.73
C SER A 69 5.31 8.48 -8.29
N VAL A 70 5.57 8.47 -9.60
CA VAL A 70 6.13 7.31 -10.30
C VAL A 70 7.47 7.70 -10.91
N GLN A 71 8.54 7.08 -10.41
CA GLN A 71 9.89 7.26 -10.92
C GLN A 71 10.33 6.00 -11.68
N ILE A 72 10.67 6.15 -12.96
CA ILE A 72 11.24 5.06 -13.78
C ILE A 72 12.64 5.48 -14.23
N SER A 73 13.66 4.74 -13.80
CA SER A 73 15.07 5.04 -14.04
C SER A 73 15.79 3.91 -14.79
N GLY A 74 16.96 4.24 -15.33
CA GLY A 74 17.86 3.29 -15.98
C GLY A 74 17.72 3.29 -17.51
N GLY A 75 18.15 2.18 -18.11
CA GLY A 75 18.15 1.95 -19.55
C GLY A 75 19.06 2.86 -20.39
N PRO A 76 19.27 2.52 -21.68
CA PRO A 76 20.04 3.32 -22.61
C PRO A 76 19.29 4.60 -23.02
N PRO A 77 19.97 5.58 -23.66
CA PRO A 77 19.33 6.80 -24.17
C PRO A 77 18.18 6.55 -25.16
N SER A 78 18.20 5.43 -25.88
CA SER A 78 17.13 5.02 -26.80
C SER A 78 15.84 4.59 -26.10
N CYS A 79 15.90 4.23 -24.82
CA CYS A 79 14.76 3.70 -24.09
C CYS A 79 13.80 4.82 -23.67
N THR A 80 12.62 4.88 -24.26
CA THR A 80 11.64 5.94 -24.05
C THR A 80 10.31 5.36 -23.60
N LEU A 81 9.61 6.06 -22.71
CA LEU A 81 8.26 5.67 -22.27
C LEU A 81 7.22 6.19 -23.27
N THR A 82 6.30 5.31 -23.66
CA THR A 82 5.14 5.63 -24.49
C THR A 82 3.89 5.82 -23.64
N SER A 83 3.75 5.10 -22.52
CA SER A 83 2.67 5.29 -21.57
C SER A 83 3.08 4.89 -20.15
N ALA A 84 2.41 5.47 -19.14
CA ALA A 84 2.50 5.08 -17.74
C ALA A 84 1.22 5.50 -17.01
N GLN A 85 0.46 4.56 -16.46
CA GLN A 85 -0.88 4.83 -15.93
C GLN A 85 -1.33 3.79 -14.89
N PHE A 86 -2.33 4.14 -14.09
CA PHE A 86 -3.06 3.19 -13.26
C PHE A 86 -4.40 2.82 -13.89
N GLY A 87 -4.72 1.52 -13.91
CA GLY A 87 -6.03 0.99 -14.28
C GLY A 87 -6.72 0.31 -13.09
N SER A 88 -8.05 0.17 -13.18
CA SER A 88 -8.87 -0.56 -12.19
C SER A 88 -9.19 -2.00 -12.60
N THR A 89 -8.99 -2.34 -13.88
CA THR A 89 -9.31 -3.66 -14.42
C THR A 89 -8.05 -4.53 -14.41
N PRO A 90 -7.98 -5.56 -13.55
CA PRO A 90 -6.81 -6.43 -13.53
C PRO A 90 -6.74 -7.28 -14.80
N PRO A 91 -5.53 -7.58 -15.31
CA PRO A 91 -5.31 -8.64 -16.28
C PRO A 91 -5.93 -9.98 -15.85
N PRO A 92 -6.22 -10.89 -16.81
CA PRO A 92 -6.78 -12.21 -16.53
C PRO A 92 -6.00 -13.02 -15.49
N GLY A 93 -6.67 -13.97 -14.84
CA GLY A 93 -6.03 -14.86 -13.87
C GLY A 93 -5.62 -14.19 -12.57
N ALA A 94 -6.21 -13.03 -12.22
CA ALA A 94 -6.04 -12.40 -10.93
C ALA A 94 -6.31 -13.41 -9.79
N PRO A 95 -5.49 -13.43 -8.71
CA PRO A 95 -5.67 -14.40 -7.63
C PRO A 95 -7.07 -14.32 -7.03
N ALA A 96 -7.66 -15.46 -6.69
CA ALA A 96 -9.01 -15.51 -6.14
C ALA A 96 -9.12 -14.69 -4.85
N GLY A 97 -10.12 -13.82 -4.76
CA GLY A 97 -10.32 -12.92 -3.62
C GLY A 97 -9.29 -11.79 -3.49
N ALA A 98 -8.43 -11.57 -4.50
CA ALA A 98 -7.55 -10.42 -4.55
C ALA A 98 -8.34 -9.12 -4.72
N THR A 99 -7.88 -8.08 -4.03
CA THR A 99 -8.32 -6.70 -4.26
C THR A 99 -7.12 -5.84 -4.64
N PHE A 100 -7.38 -4.77 -5.41
CA PHE A 100 -6.37 -3.87 -5.97
C PHE A 100 -6.67 -2.42 -5.53
N PRO A 101 -6.50 -2.07 -4.24
CA PRO A 101 -6.99 -0.78 -3.72
C PRO A 101 -6.29 0.43 -4.36
N GLN A 102 -5.05 0.25 -4.80
CA GLN A 102 -4.26 1.27 -5.51
C GLN A 102 -4.39 1.15 -7.04
N GLY A 103 -5.17 0.19 -7.54
CA GLY A 103 -5.19 -0.18 -8.95
C GLY A 103 -3.94 -0.94 -9.40
N ILE A 104 -3.83 -1.10 -10.72
CA ILE A 104 -2.73 -1.77 -11.41
C ILE A 104 -1.96 -0.70 -12.15
N PHE A 105 -0.71 -0.49 -11.77
CA PHE A 105 0.21 0.35 -12.53
C PHE A 105 0.68 -0.42 -13.77
N SER A 106 0.58 0.17 -14.95
CA SER A 106 1.21 -0.36 -16.16
C SER A 106 1.92 0.75 -16.90
N PHE A 107 3.05 0.41 -17.52
CA PHE A 107 3.75 1.30 -18.42
C PHE A 107 4.21 0.55 -19.66
N GLU A 108 4.40 1.31 -20.74
CA GLU A 108 4.99 0.82 -21.98
C GLU A 108 6.24 1.64 -22.30
N ALA A 109 7.31 0.95 -22.71
CA ALA A 109 8.55 1.58 -23.15
C ALA A 109 9.08 0.95 -24.44
N THR A 110 9.83 1.71 -25.24
CA THR A 110 10.42 1.25 -26.50
C THR A 110 11.87 1.68 -26.62
N GLY A 111 12.67 0.96 -27.41
CA GLY A 111 14.12 1.19 -27.53
C GLY A 111 14.93 0.73 -26.32
N CYS A 112 14.39 -0.22 -25.56
CA CYS A 112 14.90 -0.70 -24.28
C CYS A 112 15.60 -2.06 -24.40
N ALA A 113 16.20 -2.38 -25.55
CA ALA A 113 16.74 -3.72 -25.83
C ALA A 113 17.73 -4.17 -24.75
N ALA A 114 17.43 -5.29 -24.08
CA ALA A 114 18.17 -5.83 -22.94
C ALA A 114 18.38 -4.87 -21.76
N ALA A 115 17.60 -3.79 -21.68
CA ALA A 115 17.69 -2.81 -20.62
C ALA A 115 16.95 -3.28 -19.36
N THR A 116 17.52 -2.98 -18.20
CA THR A 116 16.82 -3.07 -16.92
C THR A 116 16.37 -1.68 -16.49
N LEU A 117 15.08 -1.53 -16.23
CA LEU A 117 14.47 -0.35 -15.63
C LEU A 117 14.20 -0.60 -14.15
N THR A 118 14.44 0.42 -13.33
CA THR A 118 14.06 0.43 -11.91
C THR A 118 12.89 1.37 -11.72
N VAL A 119 11.82 0.86 -11.12
CA VAL A 119 10.58 1.59 -10.87
C VAL A 119 10.41 1.80 -9.38
N ALA A 120 10.10 3.03 -8.98
CA ALA A 120 9.68 3.39 -7.64
C ALA A 120 8.34 4.12 -7.71
N ILE A 121 7.35 3.61 -6.97
CA ILE A 121 6.00 4.20 -6.89
C ILE A 121 5.78 4.63 -5.46
N THR A 122 5.64 5.93 -5.24
CA THR A 122 5.32 6.52 -3.93
C THR A 122 3.85 6.89 -3.88
N TYR A 123 3.09 6.17 -3.06
CA TYR A 123 1.66 6.35 -2.86
C TYR A 123 1.37 7.53 -1.91
N PRO A 124 0.21 8.19 -2.04
CA PRO A 124 -0.14 9.34 -1.18
C PRO A 124 -0.47 8.92 0.26
N THR A 125 -0.72 7.63 0.49
CA THR A 125 -0.98 7.02 1.79
C THR A 125 -0.23 5.69 1.88
N ALA A 126 0.20 5.33 3.09
CA ALA A 126 0.83 4.04 3.34
C ALA A 126 -0.04 2.87 2.86
N LEU A 127 0.58 1.90 2.18
CA LEU A 127 -0.06 0.66 1.76
C LEU A 127 -0.54 -0.12 2.99
N ALA A 128 -1.78 -0.61 2.95
CA ALA A 128 -2.39 -1.33 4.06
C ALA A 128 -1.53 -2.53 4.50
N PRO A 129 -1.52 -2.90 5.80
CA PRO A 129 -0.88 -4.14 6.26
C PRO A 129 -1.39 -5.35 5.48
N GLY A 130 -0.49 -6.30 5.16
CA GLY A 130 -0.83 -7.50 4.39
C GLY A 130 -0.83 -7.33 2.87
N VAL A 131 -0.65 -6.11 2.35
CA VAL A 131 -0.38 -5.90 0.92
C VAL A 131 0.89 -6.62 0.50
N VAL A 132 0.80 -7.39 -0.57
CA VAL A 132 1.92 -8.04 -1.26
C VAL A 132 2.06 -7.47 -2.66
N LEU A 133 3.30 -7.31 -3.12
CA LEU A 133 3.56 -6.84 -4.48
C LEU A 133 3.40 -7.99 -5.47
N ARG A 134 2.71 -7.74 -6.58
CA ARG A 134 2.51 -8.70 -7.66
C ARG A 134 2.81 -8.05 -9.01
N LYS A 135 3.36 -8.83 -9.94
CA LYS A 135 3.44 -8.49 -11.36
C LYS A 135 2.56 -9.45 -12.15
N TYR A 136 2.10 -8.98 -13.31
CA TYR A 136 1.49 -9.83 -14.33
C TYR A 136 2.44 -9.88 -15.52
N GLY A 137 2.75 -11.08 -15.99
CA GLY A 137 3.67 -11.29 -17.10
C GLY A 137 4.36 -12.64 -17.01
N PRO A 138 5.40 -12.88 -17.81
CA PRO A 138 6.16 -14.12 -17.76
C PRO A 138 6.98 -14.17 -16.45
N GLN A 139 6.93 -15.28 -15.72
CA GLN A 139 7.66 -15.45 -14.45
C GLN A 139 9.19 -15.56 -14.63
N SER A 140 9.62 -15.75 -15.87
CA SER A 140 11.02 -15.81 -16.29
C SER A 140 11.08 -15.50 -17.78
N ALA A 141 12.28 -15.22 -18.32
CA ALA A 141 12.47 -15.01 -19.76
C ALA A 141 12.04 -16.20 -20.65
N SER A 142 11.85 -17.40 -20.08
CA SER A 142 11.42 -18.60 -20.78
C SER A 142 10.00 -19.06 -20.43
N ALA A 143 9.26 -18.29 -19.63
CA ALA A 143 7.91 -18.66 -19.24
C ALA A 143 6.97 -18.64 -20.47
N PRO A 144 6.14 -19.68 -20.67
CA PRO A 144 5.33 -19.83 -21.88
C PRO A 144 4.08 -18.95 -21.91
N SER A 145 3.72 -18.34 -20.78
CA SER A 145 2.51 -17.53 -20.65
C SER A 145 2.60 -16.54 -19.51
N ASP A 146 1.82 -15.47 -19.61
CA ASP A 146 1.67 -14.47 -18.57
C ASP A 146 0.81 -14.97 -17.41
N THR A 147 1.28 -14.74 -16.19
CA THR A 147 0.54 -15.05 -14.96
C THR A 147 0.80 -14.00 -13.89
N TRP A 148 0.00 -14.01 -12.83
CA TRP A 148 0.30 -13.23 -11.64
C TRP A 148 1.33 -13.94 -10.76
N PHE A 149 2.39 -13.24 -10.36
CA PHE A 149 3.44 -13.80 -9.52
C PHE A 149 4.02 -12.77 -8.54
N THR A 150 4.80 -13.24 -7.57
CA THR A 150 5.56 -12.37 -6.68
C THR A 150 6.88 -12.02 -7.34
N PRO A 151 7.13 -10.75 -7.68
CA PRO A 151 8.33 -10.35 -8.38
C PRO A 151 9.59 -10.48 -7.54
N THR A 152 10.65 -10.97 -8.17
CA THR A 152 11.99 -11.04 -7.56
C THR A 152 12.52 -9.63 -7.28
N GLY A 153 13.05 -9.41 -6.07
CA GLY A 153 13.72 -8.16 -5.71
C GLY A 153 12.81 -6.95 -5.50
N ALA A 154 11.48 -7.12 -5.56
CA ALA A 154 10.56 -6.04 -5.23
C ALA A 154 10.48 -5.82 -3.70
N ALA A 155 10.27 -4.57 -3.30
CA ALA A 155 10.24 -4.20 -1.89
C ALA A 155 9.19 -3.12 -1.61
N ILE A 156 8.69 -3.12 -0.37
CA ILE A 156 7.91 -2.03 0.21
C ILE A 156 8.79 -1.37 1.27
N SER A 157 8.93 -0.05 1.18
CA SER A 157 9.61 0.81 2.15
C SER A 157 9.05 0.66 3.57
N ALA A 158 9.83 1.06 4.58
CA ALA A 158 9.48 0.88 5.99
C ALA A 158 8.21 1.66 6.41
N ASP A 159 8.00 2.86 5.86
CA ASP A 159 6.77 3.65 6.02
C ASP A 159 5.59 3.12 5.18
N ARG A 160 5.85 2.10 4.35
CA ARG A 160 4.93 1.47 3.41
C ARG A 160 4.38 2.42 2.34
N MET A 161 5.01 3.56 2.09
CA MET A 161 4.55 4.52 1.09
C MET A 161 5.14 4.25 -0.30
N THR A 162 6.35 3.73 -0.37
CA THR A 162 7.04 3.45 -1.64
C THR A 162 7.14 1.95 -1.90
N ALA A 163 6.69 1.52 -3.09
CA ALA A 163 6.98 0.20 -3.65
C ALA A 163 8.06 0.32 -4.74
N THR A 164 9.06 -0.56 -4.72
CA THR A 164 10.16 -0.59 -5.70
C THR A 164 10.26 -1.95 -6.36
N PHE A 165 10.57 -1.98 -7.65
CA PHE A 165 10.85 -3.22 -8.39
C PHE A 165 11.69 -2.91 -9.63
N THR A 166 12.18 -3.97 -10.27
CA THR A 166 12.87 -3.88 -11.56
C THR A 166 12.11 -4.64 -12.63
N VAL A 167 12.32 -4.26 -13.89
CA VAL A 167 11.91 -5.05 -15.05
C VAL A 167 13.01 -4.98 -16.09
N THR A 168 13.33 -6.11 -16.69
CA THR A 168 14.29 -6.22 -17.78
C THR A 168 13.52 -6.57 -19.04
N ASP A 169 13.87 -5.94 -20.16
CA ASP A 169 13.34 -6.25 -21.48
C ASP A 169 13.43 -7.76 -21.79
N ASN A 170 12.28 -8.35 -22.14
CA ASN A 170 12.05 -9.80 -22.31
C ASN A 170 12.44 -10.65 -21.07
N GLY A 171 12.42 -10.04 -19.89
CA GLY A 171 12.67 -10.67 -18.61
C GLY A 171 11.40 -10.95 -17.81
N GLU A 172 11.58 -11.20 -16.51
CA GLU A 172 10.47 -11.42 -15.57
C GLU A 172 9.52 -10.21 -15.54
N GLY A 173 8.24 -10.48 -15.83
CA GLY A 173 7.14 -9.50 -15.76
C GLY A 173 7.01 -8.57 -16.96
N ASP A 174 7.86 -8.69 -17.97
CA ASP A 174 7.66 -8.00 -19.23
C ASP A 174 6.67 -8.77 -20.12
N SER A 175 5.42 -8.32 -20.13
CA SER A 175 4.33 -8.90 -20.93
C SER A 175 4.46 -8.61 -22.43
N ASN A 176 5.48 -7.87 -22.89
CA ASN A 176 5.75 -7.69 -24.31
C ASN A 176 6.94 -8.58 -24.75
N PRO A 177 6.72 -9.58 -25.63
CA PRO A 177 7.79 -10.46 -26.08
C PRO A 177 8.69 -9.83 -27.16
N THR A 178 8.38 -8.60 -27.62
CA THR A 178 9.13 -7.93 -28.69
C THR A 178 10.44 -7.38 -28.12
N PRO A 179 11.61 -7.72 -28.67
CA PRO A 179 12.87 -7.16 -28.18
C PRO A 179 12.92 -5.64 -28.26
N GLY A 180 13.30 -5.02 -27.15
CA GLY A 180 13.37 -3.58 -26.98
C GLY A 180 12.03 -2.90 -26.66
N ALA A 181 10.97 -3.65 -26.40
CA ALA A 181 9.69 -3.12 -25.97
C ALA A 181 9.29 -3.75 -24.63
N ILE A 182 9.02 -2.91 -23.63
CA ILE A 182 8.58 -3.33 -22.30
C ILE A 182 7.11 -3.00 -22.15
N HIS A 183 6.31 -3.96 -21.67
CA HIS A 183 4.97 -3.72 -21.11
C HIS A 183 4.87 -4.38 -19.75
N ASP A 184 4.73 -3.58 -18.69
CA ASP A 184 4.93 -4.08 -17.33
C ASP A 184 3.77 -3.74 -16.38
N PRO A 185 2.78 -4.64 -16.23
CA PRO A 185 1.72 -4.49 -15.24
C PRO A 185 2.16 -4.96 -13.84
N PHE A 186 2.03 -4.05 -12.88
CA PHE A 186 2.39 -4.24 -11.48
C PHE A 186 1.27 -3.76 -10.55
N ALA A 187 1.04 -4.47 -9.44
CA ALA A 187 0.07 -4.04 -8.44
C ALA A 187 0.47 -4.41 -7.00
N PRO A 188 0.26 -3.51 -6.03
CA PRO A 188 0.09 -3.88 -4.64
C PRO A 188 -1.28 -4.56 -4.47
N VAL A 189 -1.26 -5.82 -4.04
CA VAL A 189 -2.44 -6.66 -3.92
C VAL A 189 -2.71 -6.98 -2.46
N LEU A 190 -3.94 -6.79 -2.02
CA LEU A 190 -4.41 -7.37 -0.77
C LEU A 190 -5.11 -8.68 -1.11
N LEU A 191 -4.47 -9.80 -0.76
CA LEU A 191 -5.05 -11.13 -0.90
C LEU A 191 -6.08 -11.32 0.22
N ALA A 192 -7.24 -11.89 -0.10
CA ALA A 192 -8.14 -12.37 0.94
C ALA A 192 -7.36 -13.28 1.89
N ALA A 193 -7.51 -13.07 3.20
CA ALA A 193 -7.01 -14.01 4.18
C ALA A 193 -7.48 -15.41 3.75
N VAL A 194 -6.52 -16.32 3.54
CA VAL A 194 -6.84 -17.73 3.30
C VAL A 194 -7.75 -18.13 4.44
N GLY A 195 -9.02 -18.36 4.13
CA GLY A 195 -9.96 -18.90 5.10
C GLY A 195 -9.41 -20.25 5.51
N VAL A 196 -8.73 -20.29 6.64
CA VAL A 196 -8.55 -21.55 7.36
C VAL A 196 -9.97 -22.08 7.53
N PRO A 197 -10.30 -23.31 7.12
CA PRO A 197 -11.60 -23.88 7.44
C PRO A 197 -11.69 -23.92 8.97
N GLY A 198 -12.42 -22.96 9.56
CA GLY A 198 -12.50 -22.70 11.00
C GLY A 198 -12.04 -21.30 11.47
N GLY A 199 -11.58 -20.42 10.57
CA GLY A 199 -11.21 -19.04 10.92
C GLY A 199 -12.45 -18.18 11.20
N VAL A 200 -12.55 -17.65 12.42
CA VAL A 200 -13.67 -16.80 12.85
C VAL A 200 -13.75 -15.58 11.93
N ALA A 201 -14.84 -15.47 11.16
CA ALA A 201 -15.11 -14.27 10.37
C ALA A 201 -15.15 -13.06 11.33
N PRO A 202 -14.46 -11.95 11.02
CA PRO A 202 -14.61 -10.74 11.82
C PRO A 202 -16.09 -10.35 11.81
N ILE A 203 -16.68 -10.26 13.00
CA ILE A 203 -18.03 -9.72 13.15
C ILE A 203 -17.95 -8.29 12.63
N PRO A 204 -18.77 -7.90 11.63
CA PRO A 204 -18.78 -6.52 11.17
C PRO A 204 -19.07 -5.63 12.37
N THR A 205 -18.11 -4.79 12.73
CA THR A 205 -18.36 -3.74 13.70
C THR A 205 -19.31 -2.75 13.05
N LEU A 206 -20.37 -2.37 13.77
CA LEU A 206 -21.29 -1.36 13.29
C LEU A 206 -20.50 -0.09 13.01
N GLY A 207 -20.65 0.48 11.82
CA GLY A 207 -20.16 1.84 11.55
C GLY A 207 -20.75 2.83 12.54
N GLU A 208 -20.19 4.03 12.63
CA GLU A 208 -20.61 5.07 13.58
C GLU A 208 -22.13 5.30 13.58
N TRP A 209 -22.75 5.31 12.40
CA TRP A 209 -24.21 5.36 12.23
C TRP A 209 -24.95 4.17 12.85
N GLY A 210 -24.41 2.96 12.74
CA GLY A 210 -25.00 1.76 13.34
C GLY A 210 -24.89 1.75 14.86
N LEU A 211 -23.80 2.28 15.42
CA LEU A 211 -23.65 2.48 16.87
C LEU A 211 -24.64 3.52 17.41
N ILE A 212 -24.86 4.61 16.67
CA ILE A 212 -25.85 5.64 17.04
C ILE A 212 -27.26 5.03 17.06
N VAL A 213 -27.65 4.31 16.00
CA VAL A 213 -29.00 3.72 15.90
C VAL A 213 -29.24 2.68 16.99
N THR A 214 -28.26 1.82 17.28
CA THR A 214 -28.38 0.81 18.34
C THR A 214 -28.43 1.43 19.74
N SER A 215 -27.67 2.49 19.98
CA SER A 215 -27.70 3.24 21.25
C SER A 215 -29.06 3.92 21.46
N LEU A 216 -29.63 4.53 20.41
CA LEU A 216 -30.96 5.16 20.46
C LEU A 216 -32.08 4.13 20.69
N LEU A 217 -31.99 2.95 20.07
CA LEU A 217 -32.93 1.85 20.29
C LEU A 217 -32.89 1.34 21.74
N ALA A 218 -31.69 1.14 22.29
CA ALA A 218 -31.52 0.71 23.68
C ALA A 218 -32.07 1.77 24.67
N ALA A 219 -31.80 3.05 24.42
CA ALA A 219 -32.34 4.15 25.23
C ALA A 219 -33.87 4.22 25.14
N GLY A 220 -34.45 4.06 23.94
CA GLY A 220 -35.90 4.04 23.71
C GLY A 220 -36.62 2.92 24.46
N LEU A 221 -36.09 1.69 24.38
CA LEU A 221 -36.61 0.53 25.11
C LEU A 221 -36.49 0.72 26.63
N GLY A 222 -35.38 1.28 27.11
CA GLY A 222 -35.18 1.63 28.51
C GLY A 222 -36.22 2.63 29.03
N MET A 223 -36.46 3.71 28.28
CA MET A 223 -37.47 4.72 28.64
C MET A 223 -38.90 4.15 28.66
N LEU A 224 -39.26 3.28 27.71
CA LEU A 224 -40.57 2.62 27.69
C LEU A 224 -40.77 1.71 28.91
N SER A 225 -39.72 0.99 29.33
CA SER A 225 -39.76 0.13 30.51
C SER A 225 -39.92 0.93 31.82
N LEU A 226 -39.29 2.10 31.92
CA LEU A 226 -39.42 3.01 33.06
C LEU A 226 -40.82 3.62 33.13
N ARG A 227 -41.39 4.05 31.99
CA ARG A 227 -42.78 4.55 31.94
C ARG A 227 -43.78 3.50 32.40
N ARG A 228 -43.61 2.23 31.99
CA ARG A 228 -44.44 1.12 32.46
C ARG A 228 -44.35 0.92 33.98
N LYS A 229 -43.15 1.02 34.56
CA LYS A 229 -42.94 0.87 36.01
C LYS A 229 -43.55 2.01 36.82
N VAL A 230 -43.48 3.25 36.33
CA VAL A 230 -44.11 4.40 37.00
C VAL A 230 -45.63 4.22 37.02
N GLN A 231 -46.22 3.84 35.88
CA GLN A 231 -47.67 3.67 35.79
C GLN A 231 -48.21 2.53 36.66
N VAL A 232 -47.48 1.42 36.79
CA VAL A 232 -47.85 0.32 37.70
C VAL A 232 -47.69 0.72 39.18
N ARG A 233 -46.73 1.59 39.51
CA ARG A 233 -46.53 2.08 40.87
C ARG A 233 -47.65 3.03 41.29
N ASP A 234 -48.12 3.88 40.37
CA ASP A 234 -49.26 4.77 40.61
C ASP A 234 -50.57 3.98 40.77
N ASP A 235 -50.79 2.93 39.96
CA ASP A 235 -51.93 2.02 40.11
C ASP A 235 -51.87 1.16 41.40
N GLY A 236 -50.66 0.82 41.85
CA GLY A 236 -50.42 0.11 43.11
C GLY A 236 -50.69 0.96 44.35
N LEU A 237 -50.29 2.23 44.33
CA LEU A 237 -50.62 3.22 45.38
C LEU A 237 -52.12 3.50 45.44
N ALA A 238 -52.80 3.58 44.30
CA ALA A 238 -54.26 3.78 44.24
C ALA A 238 -55.06 2.57 44.78
N LYS A 239 -54.53 1.34 44.64
CA LYS A 239 -55.14 0.12 45.23
C LYS A 239 -54.81 -0.07 46.71
N GLY A 240 -53.61 0.32 47.16
CA GLY A 240 -53.20 0.23 48.57
C GLY A 240 -54.03 1.12 49.52
N CYS A 241 -54.51 2.28 49.06
CA CYS A 241 -55.41 3.13 49.85
C CYS A 241 -56.83 2.57 50.01
N ARG A 242 -57.21 1.52 49.28
CA ARG A 242 -58.57 0.95 49.34
C ARG A 242 -58.69 -0.26 50.31
N GLN A 243 -57.58 -0.75 50.87
CA GLN A 243 -57.55 -1.97 51.69
C GLN A 243 -57.11 -1.79 53.16
N HIS A 244 -56.61 -0.63 53.56
CA HIS A 244 -56.38 -0.33 54.97
C HIS A 244 -57.18 0.91 55.37
N GLN A 245 -58.21 0.68 56.18
CA GLN A 245 -58.87 1.72 56.94
C GLN A 245 -57.82 2.45 57.80
N GLU A 246 -57.99 3.77 57.93
CA GLU A 246 -57.32 4.70 58.86
C GLU A 246 -56.01 5.35 58.36
N CYS A 247 -56.16 6.39 57.52
CA CYS A 247 -55.26 7.54 57.54
C CYS A 247 -55.84 8.61 58.50
N PRO A 248 -55.13 9.07 59.54
CA PRO A 248 -55.57 10.20 60.34
C PRO A 248 -55.39 11.51 59.55
N LEU A 249 -56.44 12.33 59.49
CA LEU A 249 -56.41 13.64 58.84
C LEU A 249 -55.58 14.65 59.66
N PRO A 250 -54.82 15.55 59.01
CA PRO A 250 -54.11 16.62 59.71
C PRO A 250 -55.10 17.69 60.20
N VAL A 251 -55.00 18.04 61.48
CA VAL A 251 -55.78 19.10 62.14
C VAL A 251 -55.24 20.48 61.73
N PRO A 252 -56.08 21.44 61.29
CA PRO A 252 -55.64 22.80 60.98
C PRO A 252 -55.47 23.66 62.25
N PRO A 253 -54.53 24.62 62.28
CA PRO A 253 -54.37 25.52 63.40
C PRO A 253 -55.48 26.58 63.45
N PRO A 254 -55.90 27.05 64.64
CA PRO A 254 -56.96 28.04 64.77
C PRO A 254 -56.48 29.45 64.38
N PRO A 255 -57.33 30.27 63.72
CA PRO A 255 -57.05 31.68 63.48
C PRO A 255 -57.24 32.51 64.76
N ARG A 256 -56.52 33.64 64.84
CA ARG A 256 -56.60 34.64 65.91
C ARG A 256 -57.98 35.28 66.03
#